data_AF-A0A0N0XTJ3-F1
#
_entry.id   AF-A0A0N0XTJ3-F1
#
_cell.length_a   1.000
_cell.length_b   1.000
_cell.length_c   1.000
_cell.angle_alpha   90.00
_cell.angle_beta   90.00
_cell.angle_gamma   90.00
#
_symmetry.space_group_name_H-M   'P 1'
#
loop_
_entity.id
_entity.type
_entity.pdbx_description
1 polymer ?
#
loop_
_entity_poly.entity_id
_entity_poly.type
_entity_poly.pdbx_seq_one_letter_code
_entity_poly.pdbx_strand_id
1 'polypeptide(L)'
;MQAASEAVRQHNHAAMNGGYDSTPEVSRSVIAMVEMCARLQQAIAHMDGRVLRDLAAGRLDPDDGTEPAEHAYGAELAFGDARLALATLLDLLREASSHLWHLGMVYEPEESEA
;
A
#
# COMPACT_ATOMS: atom_id res chain seq x y z
N MET A 1 -13.94 -19.34 -24.30
CA MET A 1 -14.71 -19.35 -23.03
C MET A 1 -14.56 -20.63 -22.23
N GLN A 2 -14.63 -21.83 -22.84
CA GLN A 2 -14.51 -23.11 -22.10
C GLN A 2 -13.16 -23.32 -21.40
N ALA A 3 -12.03 -22.92 -22.00
CA ALA A 3 -10.69 -23.13 -21.42
C ALA A 3 -10.45 -22.35 -20.10
N ALA A 4 -10.97 -21.14 -19.97
CA ALA A 4 -10.85 -20.34 -18.75
C ALA A 4 -11.68 -20.94 -17.60
N SER A 5 -12.88 -21.46 -17.91
CA SER A 5 -13.74 -22.11 -16.93
C SER A 5 -13.16 -23.45 -16.44
N GLU A 6 -12.48 -24.19 -17.31
CA GLU A 6 -11.79 -25.44 -16.96
C GLU A 6 -10.57 -25.18 -16.05
N ALA A 7 -9.80 -24.11 -16.35
CA ALA A 7 -8.65 -23.70 -15.56
C ALA A 7 -9.03 -23.25 -14.14
N VAL A 8 -10.09 -22.45 -14.01
CA VAL A 8 -10.65 -22.06 -12.69
C VAL A 8 -11.12 -23.29 -11.91
N ARG A 9 -11.78 -24.25 -12.58
CA ARG A 9 -12.25 -25.48 -11.93
C ARG A 9 -11.10 -26.34 -11.43
N GLN A 10 -10.05 -26.53 -12.22
CA GLN A 10 -8.85 -27.27 -11.82
C GLN A 10 -8.10 -26.59 -10.67
N HIS A 11 -8.01 -25.26 -10.72
CA HIS A 11 -7.39 -24.47 -9.66
C HIS A 11 -8.14 -24.63 -8.33
N ASN A 12 -9.46 -24.45 -8.33
CA ASN A 12 -10.29 -24.59 -7.12
C ASN A 12 -10.22 -26.02 -6.56
N HIS A 13 -10.14 -27.03 -7.42
CA HIS A 13 -10.00 -28.43 -7.00
C HIS A 13 -8.65 -28.75 -6.36
N ALA A 14 -7.58 -28.03 -6.76
CA ALA A 14 -6.26 -28.12 -6.15
C ALA A 14 -6.18 -27.37 -4.81
N ALA A 15 -6.83 -26.21 -4.71
CA ALA A 15 -6.96 -25.46 -3.45
C ALA A 15 -7.74 -26.26 -2.38
N MET A 16 -8.83 -26.93 -2.75
CA MET A 16 -9.63 -27.76 -1.83
C MET A 16 -8.92 -29.02 -1.32
N ASN A 17 -7.88 -29.50 -2.01
CA ASN A 17 -7.12 -30.70 -1.64
C ASN A 17 -5.89 -30.39 -0.76
N GLY A 18 -5.82 -29.21 -0.14
CA GLY A 18 -4.72 -28.83 0.77
C GLY A 18 -3.41 -28.44 0.08
N GLY A 19 -3.45 -28.10 -1.22
CA GLY A 19 -2.26 -27.72 -1.98
C GLY A 19 -1.77 -26.29 -1.73
N TYR A 20 -2.49 -25.50 -0.93
CA TYR A 20 -2.33 -24.05 -0.83
C TYR A 20 -2.53 -23.56 0.61
N ASP A 21 -1.77 -24.10 1.56
CA ASP A 21 -1.79 -23.65 2.97
C ASP A 21 -1.40 -22.16 3.15
N SER A 22 -0.81 -21.49 2.14
CA SER A 22 -0.35 -20.10 2.20
C SER A 22 -1.20 -19.07 1.42
N THR A 23 -2.21 -19.54 0.71
CA THR A 23 -2.95 -18.74 -0.28
C THR A 23 -3.78 -17.60 0.33
N PRO A 24 -4.54 -17.81 1.42
CA PRO A 24 -5.29 -16.73 2.07
C PRO A 24 -4.36 -15.72 2.77
N GLU A 25 -3.21 -16.17 3.29
CA GLU A 25 -2.24 -15.31 3.98
C GLU A 25 -1.58 -14.31 3.03
N VAL A 26 -1.16 -14.76 1.84
CA VAL A 26 -0.54 -13.89 0.83
C VAL A 26 -1.53 -12.81 0.36
N SER A 27 -2.79 -13.17 0.10
CA SER A 27 -3.83 -12.18 -0.23
C SER A 27 -4.08 -11.19 0.91
N ARG A 28 -4.13 -11.67 2.16
CA ARG A 28 -4.31 -10.81 3.33
C ARG A 28 -3.15 -9.84 3.50
N SER A 29 -1.91 -10.28 3.28
CA SER A 29 -0.73 -9.41 3.31
C SER A 29 -0.78 -8.32 2.25
N VAL A 30 -1.19 -8.65 1.01
CA VAL A 30 -1.31 -7.65 -0.06
C VAL A 30 -2.38 -6.61 0.25
N ILE A 31 -3.55 -7.03 0.75
CA ILE A 31 -4.61 -6.12 1.20
C ILE A 31 -4.10 -5.20 2.31
N ALA A 32 -3.44 -5.75 3.33
CA ALA A 32 -2.87 -4.97 4.42
C ALA A 32 -1.82 -3.95 3.92
N MET A 33 -0.99 -4.33 2.95
CA MET A 33 -0.01 -3.42 2.35
C MET A 33 -0.69 -2.28 1.56
N VAL A 34 -1.78 -2.57 0.84
CA VAL A 34 -2.58 -1.54 0.15
C VAL A 34 -3.15 -0.52 1.14
N GLU A 35 -3.77 -0.99 2.23
CA GLU A 35 -4.31 -0.12 3.27
C GLU A 35 -3.21 0.70 3.97
N MET A 36 -2.08 0.07 4.26
CA MET A 36 -0.91 0.74 4.83
C MET A 36 -0.40 1.85 3.91
N CYS A 37 -0.28 1.60 2.60
CA CYS A 37 0.14 2.62 1.62
C CYS A 37 -0.81 3.81 1.62
N ALA A 38 -2.12 3.59 1.68
CA ALA A 38 -3.11 4.67 1.76
C ALA A 38 -2.96 5.50 3.04
N ARG A 39 -2.75 4.85 4.20
CA ARG A 39 -2.51 5.54 5.48
C ARG A 39 -1.21 6.35 5.46
N LEU A 40 -0.15 5.82 4.83
CA LEU A 40 1.13 6.53 4.69
C LEU A 40 0.99 7.79 3.84
N GLN A 41 0.21 7.76 2.75
CA GLN A 41 -0.07 8.95 1.95
C GLN A 41 -0.73 10.06 2.78
N GLN A 42 -1.71 9.70 3.62
CA GLN A 42 -2.36 10.67 4.52
C GLN A 42 -1.38 11.22 5.57
N ALA A 43 -0.53 10.37 6.15
CA ALA A 43 0.47 10.80 7.11
C ALA A 43 1.47 11.79 6.50
N ILE A 44 1.93 11.54 5.28
CA ILE A 44 2.80 12.46 4.54
C ILE A 44 2.13 13.82 4.35
N ALA A 45 0.86 13.86 3.92
CA ALA A 45 0.14 15.12 3.75
C ALA A 45 0.01 15.92 5.06
N HIS A 46 -0.19 15.23 6.18
CA HIS A 46 -0.24 15.87 7.50
C HIS A 46 1.13 16.42 7.93
N MET A 47 2.22 15.68 7.70
CA MET A 47 3.58 16.11 8.02
C MET A 47 3.99 17.31 7.17
N ASP A 48 3.76 17.25 5.87
CA ASP A 48 4.03 18.33 4.91
C ASP A 48 3.27 19.61 5.30
N GLY A 49 1.96 19.48 5.54
CA GLY A 49 1.14 20.60 6.00
C GLY A 49 1.59 21.17 7.35
N ARG A 50 2.15 20.34 8.24
CA ARG A 50 2.72 20.82 9.51
C ARG A 50 3.99 21.65 9.28
N VAL A 51 4.92 21.15 8.48
CA VAL A 51 6.17 21.84 8.12
C VAL A 51 5.87 23.23 7.54
N LEU A 52 4.96 23.30 6.57
CA LEU A 52 4.58 24.57 5.94
C LEU A 52 3.92 25.56 6.93
N ARG A 53 3.07 25.07 7.84
CA ARG A 53 2.47 25.91 8.89
C ARG A 53 3.49 26.42 9.90
N ASP A 54 4.47 25.60 10.26
CA ASP A 54 5.51 25.99 11.22
C ASP A 54 6.52 26.95 10.58
N LEU A 55 6.85 26.79 9.28
CA LEU A 55 7.61 27.77 8.51
C LEU A 55 6.88 29.12 8.43
N ALA A 56 5.60 29.12 8.03
CA ALA A 56 4.80 30.35 7.89
C ALA A 56 4.64 31.11 9.22
N ALA A 57 4.71 30.40 10.34
CA ALA A 57 4.65 30.98 11.68
C ALA A 57 6.02 31.35 12.27
N GLY A 58 7.12 31.14 11.55
CA GLY A 58 8.48 31.37 12.05
C GLY A 58 8.85 30.51 13.25
N ARG A 59 8.25 29.31 13.39
CA ARG A 59 8.50 28.36 14.49
C ARG A 59 9.47 27.24 14.13
N LEU A 60 9.87 27.17 12.86
CA LEU A 60 10.75 26.12 12.38
C LEU A 60 12.19 26.49 12.72
N ASP A 61 12.84 25.66 13.53
CA ASP A 61 14.18 25.90 14.11
C ASP A 61 15.03 24.63 13.95
N PRO A 62 15.65 24.44 12.78
CA PRO A 62 16.54 23.31 12.53
C PRO A 62 17.79 23.34 13.40
N ASP A 63 18.20 22.20 13.94
CA ASP A 63 19.34 22.10 14.85
C ASP A 63 20.72 22.00 14.16
N ASP A 64 20.73 21.83 12.84
CA ASP A 64 21.93 21.76 12.00
C ASP A 64 22.43 23.12 11.50
N GLY A 65 21.74 24.22 11.87
CA GLY A 65 22.12 25.58 11.54
C GLY A 65 21.82 26.03 10.11
N THR A 66 21.09 25.22 9.33
CA THR A 66 20.62 25.61 8.00
C THR A 66 19.35 26.46 8.09
N GLU A 67 19.04 27.18 7.00
CA GLU A 67 17.90 28.08 6.96
C GLU A 67 16.57 27.30 7.03
N PRO A 68 15.59 27.73 7.86
CA PRO A 68 14.31 27.04 7.99
C PRO A 68 13.57 26.82 6.64
N ALA A 69 13.70 27.77 5.72
CA ALA A 69 13.09 27.64 4.39
C ALA A 69 13.74 26.54 3.53
N GLU A 70 15.05 26.32 3.69
CA GLU A 70 15.78 25.26 2.99
C GLU A 70 15.33 23.88 3.49
N HIS A 71 15.17 23.72 4.82
CA HIS A 71 14.62 22.50 5.40
C HIS A 71 13.18 22.21 4.98
N ALA A 72 12.33 23.24 4.99
CA ALA A 72 10.95 23.07 4.56
C ALA A 72 10.86 22.63 3.09
N TYR A 73 11.69 23.21 2.23
CA TYR A 73 11.79 22.81 0.83
C TYR A 73 12.33 21.39 0.66
N GLY A 74 13.39 21.02 1.40
CA GLY A 74 13.94 19.66 1.39
C GLY A 74 12.92 18.62 1.85
N ALA A 75 12.14 18.93 2.89
CA ALA A 75 11.05 18.08 3.36
C ALA A 75 9.94 17.95 2.31
N GLU A 76 9.52 19.04 1.67
CA GLU A 76 8.51 19.03 0.61
C GLU A 76 8.93 18.13 -0.57
N LEU A 77 10.19 18.24 -1.02
CA LEU A 77 10.75 17.37 -2.05
C LEU A 77 10.72 15.90 -1.63
N ALA A 78 11.24 15.58 -0.44
CA ALA A 78 11.26 14.21 0.08
C ALA A 78 9.84 13.62 0.22
N PHE A 79 8.87 14.42 0.66
CA PHE A 79 7.47 14.03 0.74
C PHE A 79 6.82 13.88 -0.64
N GLY A 80 7.22 14.67 -1.63
CA GLY A 80 6.86 14.50 -3.04
C GLY A 80 7.32 13.15 -3.58
N ASP A 81 8.60 12.84 -3.41
CA ASP A 81 9.21 11.58 -3.86
C ASP A 81 8.56 10.37 -3.16
N ALA A 82 8.35 10.46 -1.85
CA ALA A 82 7.68 9.41 -1.07
C ALA A 82 6.26 9.13 -1.57
N ARG A 83 5.49 10.17 -1.93
CA ARG A 83 4.14 10.02 -2.51
C ARG A 83 4.18 9.31 -3.85
N LEU A 84 5.13 9.66 -4.71
CA LEU A 84 5.30 9.02 -6.02
C LEU A 84 5.69 7.53 -5.87
N ALA A 85 6.61 7.23 -4.97
CA ALA A 85 7.03 5.87 -4.67
C ALA A 85 5.86 5.03 -4.11
N LEU A 86 5.07 5.58 -3.19
CA LEU A 86 3.88 4.91 -2.65
C LEU A 86 2.81 4.67 -3.71
N ALA A 87 2.58 5.62 -4.62
CA ALA A 87 1.65 5.42 -5.74
C ALA A 87 2.11 4.27 -6.64
N THR A 88 3.41 4.21 -6.95
CA THR A 88 4.01 3.14 -7.75
C THR A 88 3.86 1.79 -7.06
N LEU A 89 4.17 1.72 -5.76
CA LEU A 89 4.00 0.51 -4.97
C LEU A 89 2.54 0.05 -4.93
N LEU A 90 1.60 0.98 -4.75
CA LEU A 90 0.18 0.68 -4.72
C LEU A 90 -0.32 0.08 -6.04
N ASP A 91 0.13 0.60 -7.17
CA ASP A 91 -0.24 0.07 -8.49
C ASP A 91 0.33 -1.34 -8.71
N LEU A 92 1.59 -1.58 -8.33
CA LEU A 92 2.20 -2.92 -8.37
C LEU A 92 1.47 -3.91 -7.45
N LEU A 93 1.06 -3.48 -6.25
CA LEU A 93 0.30 -4.30 -5.32
C LEU A 93 -1.09 -4.65 -5.88
N ARG A 94 -1.76 -3.71 -6.54
CA ARG A 94 -3.05 -3.94 -7.21
C ARG A 94 -2.92 -4.92 -8.37
N GLU A 95 -1.86 -4.79 -9.17
CA GLU A 95 -1.56 -5.73 -10.25
C GLU A 95 -1.30 -7.14 -9.68
N ALA A 96 -0.48 -7.24 -8.63
CA ALA A 96 -0.26 -8.49 -7.92
C ALA A 96 -1.57 -9.08 -7.37
N SER A 97 -2.41 -8.28 -6.70
CA SER A 97 -3.75 -8.70 -6.26
C SER A 97 -4.60 -9.24 -7.41
N SER A 98 -4.57 -8.60 -8.57
CA SER A 98 -5.32 -9.05 -9.75
C SER A 98 -4.82 -10.41 -10.24
N HIS A 99 -3.50 -10.63 -10.25
CA HIS A 99 -2.93 -11.93 -10.60
C HIS A 99 -3.28 -13.01 -9.59
N LEU A 100 -3.18 -12.72 -8.28
CA LEU A 100 -3.58 -13.63 -7.23
C LEU A 100 -5.07 -13.99 -7.35
N TRP A 101 -5.93 -13.02 -7.69
CA TRP A 101 -7.34 -13.27 -7.90
C TRP A 101 -7.61 -14.22 -9.07
N HIS A 102 -6.95 -14.01 -10.21
CA HIS A 102 -7.06 -14.92 -11.35
C HIS A 102 -6.50 -16.32 -11.08
N LEU A 103 -5.62 -16.44 -10.08
CA LEU A 103 -5.15 -17.69 -9.54
C LEU A 103 -6.03 -18.21 -8.40
N GLY A 104 -7.29 -17.78 -8.22
CA GLY A 104 -8.17 -18.30 -7.17
C GLY A 104 -7.67 -18.10 -5.74
N MET A 105 -6.69 -17.21 -5.55
CA MET A 105 -5.99 -17.01 -4.28
C MET A 105 -6.59 -15.89 -3.43
N VAL A 106 -7.92 -15.75 -3.40
CA VAL A 106 -8.57 -14.67 -2.65
C VAL A 106 -8.90 -15.09 -1.22
N TYR A 107 -8.57 -14.18 -0.30
CA TYR A 107 -9.03 -14.24 1.07
C TYR A 107 -10.51 -13.81 1.16
N GLU A 108 -11.40 -14.74 1.49
CA GLU A 108 -12.76 -14.43 1.94
C GLU A 108 -12.77 -14.47 3.48
N PRO A 109 -13.05 -13.35 4.18
CA PRO A 109 -13.20 -13.39 5.63
C PRO A 109 -14.42 -14.25 6.00
N GLU A 110 -14.23 -15.26 6.84
CA GLU A 110 -15.35 -16.02 7.42
C GLU A 110 -16.21 -15.08 8.28
N GLU A 111 -17.54 -15.20 8.17
CA GLU A 111 -18.54 -14.36 8.87
C GLU A 111 -18.46 -14.43 10.42
N SER A 112 -17.53 -15.17 11.01
CA SER A 112 -17.40 -15.37 12.46
C SER A 112 -16.44 -14.43 13.19
N GLU A 113 -15.80 -13.46 12.51
CA GLU A 113 -14.89 -12.49 13.15
C GLU A 113 -15.47 -11.05 13.22
N ALA A 114 -16.80 -10.90 13.42
CA ALA A 114 -17.48 -9.62 13.66
C ALA A 114 -18.00 -9.47 15.10
#